data_AF-A0A438BRZ9-F1
#
_entry.id   AF-A0A438BRZ9-F1
#
_cell.length_a   1.000
_cell.length_b   1.000
_cell.length_c   1.000
_cell.angle_alpha   90.00
_cell.angle_beta   90.00
_cell.angle_gamma   90.00
#
_symmetry.space_group_name_H-M   'P 1'
#
loop_
_entity.id
_entity.type
_entity.pdbx_description
1 polymer ?
#
loop_
_entity_poly.entity_id
_entity_poly.type
_entity_poly.pdbx_seq_one_letter_code
_entity_poly.pdbx_strand_id
1 'polypeptide(L)'
;MGPFSMSFGNSYILVGVDYVSKWVEAILCKHNDHRVVLKFLKENIFSRFGVPKAIISDGGTHFCNRPFETLLAKYGVKHKVATPYHPQTSGQVELANKEIKNILMNVVNTSRKD
;
A
#
# COMPACT_ATOMS: atom_id res chain seq x y z
N MET A 1 -1.72 4.91 -3.45
CA MET A 1 -1.12 5.73 -4.53
C MET A 1 -2.16 6.00 -5.61
N GLY A 2 -2.30 7.24 -6.10
CA GLY A 2 -3.27 7.62 -7.16
C GLY A 2 -3.87 9.02 -6.93
N PRO A 3 -4.84 9.46 -7.77
CA PRO A 3 -5.44 8.71 -8.88
C PRO A 3 -4.54 8.67 -10.13
N PHE A 4 -4.50 7.52 -10.78
CA PHE A 4 -3.92 7.29 -12.12
C PHE A 4 -4.99 7.38 -13.20
N SER A 5 -4.58 7.52 -14.46
CA SER A 5 -5.47 7.32 -15.61
C SER A 5 -6.18 5.98 -15.48
N MET A 6 -7.51 6.00 -15.61
CA MET A 6 -8.33 4.82 -15.34
C MET A 6 -8.02 3.70 -16.34
N SER A 7 -7.70 2.52 -15.82
CA SER A 7 -7.45 1.31 -16.61
C SER A 7 -8.31 0.17 -16.08
N PHE A 8 -9.20 -0.37 -16.94
CA PHE A 8 -10.18 -1.40 -16.57
C PHE A 8 -11.01 -1.06 -15.31
N GLY A 9 -11.29 0.23 -15.10
CA GLY A 9 -12.03 0.75 -13.95
C GLY A 9 -11.22 0.91 -12.66
N ASN A 10 -9.91 0.65 -12.67
CA ASN A 10 -9.00 0.89 -11.53
C ASN A 10 -8.23 2.19 -11.74
N SER A 11 -8.06 2.96 -10.67
CA SER A 11 -7.34 4.24 -10.66
C SER A 11 -6.39 4.40 -9.48
N TYR A 12 -6.40 3.46 -8.53
CA TYR A 12 -5.52 3.47 -7.37
C TYR A 12 -4.68 2.21 -7.32
N ILE A 13 -3.50 2.33 -6.73
CA ILE A 13 -2.63 1.22 -6.39
C ILE A 13 -2.41 1.28 -4.89
N LEU A 14 -2.75 0.20 -4.19
CA LEU A 14 -2.39 -0.01 -2.79
C LEU A 14 -1.08 -0.78 -2.75
N VAL A 15 -0.11 -0.28 -1.98
CA VAL A 15 1.25 -0.83 -1.91
C VAL A 15 1.58 -1.11 -0.45
N GLY A 16 2.03 -2.33 -0.16
CA GLY A 16 2.66 -2.72 1.10
C GLY A 16 4.13 -3.05 0.85
N VAL A 17 5.01 -2.57 1.72
CA VAL A 17 6.44 -2.85 1.65
C VAL A 17 6.87 -3.50 2.95
N ASP A 18 7.51 -4.67 2.86
CA ASP A 18 8.14 -5.28 4.02
C ASP A 18 9.38 -4.50 4.42
N TYR A 19 9.44 -4.12 5.69
CA TYR A 19 10.47 -3.21 6.19
C TYR A 19 11.88 -3.82 6.15
N VAL A 20 12.01 -5.14 6.28
CA VAL A 20 13.32 -5.81 6.34
C VAL A 20 13.78 -6.21 4.95
N SER A 21 13.03 -7.09 4.29
CA SER A 21 13.36 -7.66 2.98
C SER A 21 13.19 -6.69 1.81
N LYS A 22 12.51 -5.55 2.04
CA LYS A 22 12.10 -4.62 0.98
C LYS A 22 11.14 -5.22 -0.03
N TRP A 23 10.53 -6.37 0.28
CA TRP A 23 9.53 -7.00 -0.57
C TRP A 23 8.33 -6.07 -0.78
N VAL A 24 7.91 -5.90 -2.03
CA VAL A 24 6.80 -5.02 -2.41
C VAL A 24 5.61 -5.87 -2.84
N GLU A 25 4.48 -5.66 -2.19
CA GLU A 25 3.18 -6.25 -2.56
C GLU A 25 2.25 -5.11 -3.01
N ALA A 26 1.70 -5.20 -4.23
CA ALA A 26 0.86 -4.14 -4.79
C ALA A 26 -0.42 -4.69 -5.42
N ILE A 27 -1.56 -4.03 -5.19
CA ILE A 27 -2.85 -4.37 -5.80
C ILE A 27 -3.51 -3.17 -6.46
N LEU A 28 -4.23 -3.43 -7.56
CA LEU A 28 -5.03 -2.44 -8.28
C LEU A 28 -6.41 -2.29 -7.64
N CYS A 29 -6.85 -1.04 -7.47
CA CYS A 29 -8.07 -0.70 -6.75
C CYS A 29 -8.88 0.37 -7.50
N LYS A 30 -10.21 0.23 -7.49
CA LYS A 30 -11.15 1.25 -8.03
C LYS A 30 -11.33 2.43 -7.07
N HIS A 31 -11.30 2.15 -5.77
CA HIS A 31 -11.52 3.12 -4.70
C HIS A 31 -10.49 2.91 -3.59
N ASN A 32 -10.12 3.99 -2.90
CA ASN A 32 -9.23 3.94 -1.74
C ASN A 32 -10.04 3.84 -0.44
N ASP A 33 -10.82 2.77 -0.31
CA ASP A 33 -11.70 2.54 0.84
C ASP A 33 -11.08 1.55 1.85
N HIS A 34 -11.46 1.68 3.12
CA HIS A 34 -10.99 0.81 4.21
C HIS A 34 -11.26 -0.67 3.93
N ARG A 35 -12.37 -1.02 3.26
CA ARG A 35 -12.69 -2.41 2.87
C ARG A 35 -11.60 -3.05 2.01
N VAL A 36 -11.04 -2.28 1.09
CA VAL A 36 -9.98 -2.73 0.19
C VAL A 36 -8.70 -2.99 0.99
N VAL A 37 -8.38 -2.10 1.94
CA VAL A 37 -7.23 -2.25 2.84
C VAL A 37 -7.37 -3.49 3.73
N LEU A 38 -8.55 -3.72 4.32
CA LEU A 38 -8.78 -4.91 5.16
C LEU A 38 -8.65 -6.21 4.36
N LYS A 39 -9.20 -6.23 3.14
CA LYS A 39 -9.09 -7.36 2.22
C LYS A 39 -7.63 -7.62 1.85
N PHE A 40 -6.90 -6.56 1.51
CA PHE A 40 -5.47 -6.63 1.20
C PHE A 40 -4.67 -7.25 2.34
N LEU A 41 -4.85 -6.76 3.57
CA LEU A 41 -4.14 -7.31 4.73
C LEU A 41 -4.45 -8.79 4.97
N LYS A 42 -5.72 -9.19 4.93
CA LYS A 42 -6.08 -10.59 5.20
C LYS A 42 -5.58 -11.54 4.12
N GLU A 43 -5.87 -11.23 2.86
CA GLU A 43 -5.66 -12.16 1.75
C GLU A 43 -4.23 -12.13 1.21
N ASN A 44 -3.62 -10.94 1.13
CA ASN A 44 -2.34 -10.76 0.46
C ASN A 44 -1.17 -10.73 1.44
N ILE A 45 -1.40 -10.32 2.69
CA ILE A 45 -0.34 -10.25 3.71
C ILE A 45 -0.46 -11.42 4.69
N PHE A 46 -1.51 -11.45 5.51
CA PHE A 46 -1.63 -12.40 6.62
C PHE A 46 -1.68 -13.85 6.14
N SER A 47 -2.41 -14.12 5.06
CA SER A 47 -2.53 -15.47 4.52
C SER A 47 -1.26 -15.96 3.82
N ARG A 48 -0.43 -15.08 3.26
CA ARG A 48 0.75 -15.46 2.44
C ARG A 48 2.05 -15.43 3.23
N PHE A 49 2.21 -14.42 4.07
CA PHE A 49 3.47 -14.14 4.79
C PHE A 49 3.32 -14.24 6.31
N GLY A 50 2.10 -14.48 6.80
CA GLY A 50 1.80 -14.47 8.22
C GLY A 50 1.48 -13.08 8.76
N VAL A 51 1.20 -13.02 10.07
CA VAL A 51 0.77 -11.79 10.73
C VAL A 51 1.99 -10.93 11.11
N PRO A 52 2.09 -9.69 10.61
CA PRO A 52 3.20 -8.81 10.94
C PRO A 52 3.12 -8.33 12.39
N LYS A 53 4.27 -8.05 13.00
CA LYS A 53 4.32 -7.49 14.37
C LYS A 53 3.79 -6.06 14.45
N ALA A 54 3.99 -5.28 13.40
CA ALA A 54 3.54 -3.91 13.32
C ALA A 54 3.21 -3.53 11.86
N ILE A 55 2.25 -2.64 11.70
CA ILE A 55 1.94 -1.99 10.43
C ILE A 55 2.15 -0.49 10.60
N ILE A 56 2.82 0.09 9.61
CA ILE A 56 3.06 1.52 9.53
C ILE A 56 2.26 2.06 8.35
N SER A 57 1.40 3.04 8.59
CA SER A 57 0.62 3.71 7.54
C SER A 57 0.73 5.22 7.66
N ASP A 58 0.31 5.94 6.62
CA ASP A 58 0.03 7.37 6.77
C ASP A 58 -1.23 7.60 7.61
N GLY A 59 -1.51 8.88 7.91
CA GLY A 59 -2.72 9.32 8.61
C GLY A 59 -3.99 9.33 7.73
N GLY A 60 -4.00 8.59 6.62
CA GLY A 60 -5.16 8.51 5.74
C GLY A 60 -6.37 7.86 6.42
N THR A 61 -7.57 8.38 6.16
CA THR A 61 -8.84 7.90 6.75
C THR A 61 -9.12 6.41 6.50
N HIS A 62 -8.59 5.88 5.40
CA HIS A 62 -8.68 4.47 5.02
C HIS A 62 -7.81 3.53 5.88
N PHE A 63 -6.82 4.08 6.60
CA PHE A 63 -6.02 3.38 7.61
C PHE A 63 -6.38 3.77 9.05
N CYS A 64 -6.93 4.97 9.26
CA CYS A 64 -7.38 5.45 10.56
C CYS A 64 -8.90 5.28 10.74
N ASN A 65 -9.37 4.04 10.88
CA ASN A 65 -10.78 3.73 11.12
C ASN A 65 -10.98 2.56 12.09
N ARG A 66 -12.15 2.52 12.76
CA ARG A 66 -12.48 1.48 13.74
C ARG A 66 -12.38 0.06 13.20
N PRO A 67 -12.86 -0.27 11.98
CA PRO A 67 -12.70 -1.61 11.42
C PRO A 67 -11.24 -2.05 11.27
N PHE A 68 -10.36 -1.12 10.87
CA PHE A 68 -8.93 -1.36 10.75
C PHE A 68 -8.27 -1.59 12.11
N GLU A 69 -8.51 -0.71 13.08
CA GLU A 69 -8.02 -0.89 14.45
C GLU A 69 -8.49 -2.21 15.07
N THR A 70 -9.78 -2.55 14.88
CA THR A 70 -10.37 -3.81 15.36
C THR A 70 -9.69 -5.03 14.72
N LEU A 71 -9.40 -4.97 13.41
CA LEU A 71 -8.67 -6.03 12.74
C LEU A 71 -7.27 -6.19 13.34
N LEU A 72 -6.53 -5.09 13.49
CA LEU A 72 -5.17 -5.15 14.01
C LEU A 72 -5.12 -5.65 15.45
N ALA A 73 -6.04 -5.19 16.30
CA ALA A 73 -6.18 -5.67 17.67
C ALA A 73 -6.47 -7.19 17.72
N LYS A 74 -7.36 -7.68 16.85
CA LYS A 74 -7.68 -9.12 16.77
C LYS A 74 -6.47 -9.99 16.47
N TYR A 75 -5.55 -9.49 15.65
CA TYR A 75 -4.34 -10.21 15.24
C TYR A 75 -3.09 -9.81 16.07
N GLY A 76 -3.24 -8.95 17.08
CA GLY A 76 -2.12 -8.50 17.91
C GLY A 76 -1.11 -7.61 17.18
N VAL A 77 -1.50 -6.97 16.08
CA VAL A 77 -0.64 -6.13 15.25
C VAL A 77 -0.60 -4.72 15.83
N LYS A 78 0.61 -4.17 16.03
CA LYS A 78 0.77 -2.77 16.46
C LYS A 78 0.62 -1.81 15.28
N HIS A 79 -0.33 -0.90 15.33
CA HIS A 79 -0.44 0.17 14.34
C HIS A 79 0.44 1.36 14.73
N LYS A 80 1.28 1.82 13.80
CA LYS A 80 2.00 3.08 13.92
C LYS A 80 1.56 4.00 12.78
N VAL A 81 1.06 5.17 13.12
CA VAL A 81 0.74 6.20 12.13
C VAL A 81 1.99 7.06 11.94
N ALA A 82 2.51 7.09 10.73
CA ALA A 82 3.60 7.97 10.37
C ALA A 82 3.08 9.41 10.37
N THR A 83 3.82 10.32 11.00
CA THR A 83 3.52 11.75 10.88
C THR A 83 3.78 12.21 9.45
N PRO A 84 2.96 13.14 8.91
CA PRO A 84 3.26 13.77 7.63
C PRO A 84 4.69 14.33 7.64
N TYR A 85 5.42 14.17 6.53
CA TYR A 85 6.78 14.69 6.35
C TYR A 85 7.85 14.10 7.29
N HIS A 86 7.71 12.84 7.73
CA HIS A 86 8.77 12.13 8.43
C HIS A 86 9.50 11.10 7.53
N PRO A 87 10.54 11.53 6.78
CA PRO A 87 11.17 10.73 5.73
C PRO A 87 11.83 9.43 6.22
N GLN A 88 12.21 9.33 7.50
CA GLN A 88 12.80 8.11 8.05
C GLN A 88 11.80 6.94 8.14
N THR A 89 10.51 7.22 8.27
CA THR A 89 9.47 6.18 8.43
C THR A 89 8.77 5.88 7.10
N SER A 90 8.56 6.89 6.27
CA SER A 90 7.86 6.76 4.98
C SER A 90 8.79 6.57 3.77
N GLY A 91 10.11 6.77 3.93
CA GLY A 91 11.04 6.77 2.80
C GLY A 91 11.04 5.49 1.97
N GLN A 92 10.93 4.31 2.59
CA GLN A 92 10.92 3.05 1.83
C GLN A 92 9.68 2.90 0.94
N VAL A 93 8.51 3.29 1.46
CA VAL A 93 7.26 3.27 0.68
C VAL A 93 7.29 4.35 -0.41
N GLU A 94 7.90 5.51 -0.15
CA GLU A 94 8.10 6.56 -1.16
C GLU A 94 9.02 6.11 -2.30
N LEU A 95 10.13 5.43 -2.01
CA LEU A 95 11.00 4.85 -3.02
C LEU A 95 10.26 3.79 -3.86
N ALA A 96 9.57 2.85 -3.22
CA ALA A 96 8.79 1.84 -3.92
C ALA A 96 7.71 2.47 -4.81
N ASN A 97 7.00 3.49 -4.32
CA ASN A 97 6.02 4.23 -5.12
C ASN A 97 6.67 4.92 -6.33
N LYS A 98 7.87 5.49 -6.18
CA LYS A 98 8.62 6.12 -7.27
C LYS A 98 9.04 5.09 -8.32
N GLU A 99 9.55 3.94 -7.89
CA GLU A 99 9.93 2.84 -8.79
C GLU A 99 8.73 2.28 -9.55
N ILE A 100 7.62 2.01 -8.87
CA ILE A 100 6.38 1.54 -9.52
C ILE A 100 5.90 2.56 -10.57
N LYS A 101 5.91 3.86 -10.23
CA LYS A 101 5.56 4.92 -11.20
C LYS A 101 6.49 4.92 -12.41
N ASN A 102 7.80 4.78 -12.20
CA ASN A 102 8.79 4.75 -13.29
C ASN A 102 8.59 3.54 -14.21
N ILE A 103 8.36 2.35 -13.65
CA ILE A 103 8.07 1.14 -14.41
C ILE A 103 6.79 1.33 -15.23
N LEU A 104 5.71 1.84 -14.61
CA LEU A 104 4.46 2.11 -15.31
C LEU A 104 4.64 3.11 -16.45
N MET A 105 5.40 4.20 -16.25
CA MET A 105 5.69 5.16 -17.32
C MET A 105 6.44 4.52 -18.49
N ASN A 106 7.45 3.68 -18.22
CA ASN A 106 8.26 3.04 -19.26
C ASN A 106 7.53 1.90 -19.99
N VAL A 107 6.53 1.28 -19.35
CA VAL A 107 5.75 0.19 -19.95
C VAL A 107 4.53 0.71 -20.71
N VAL A 108 3.91 1.79 -20.25
CA VAL A 108 2.67 2.34 -20.84
C VAL A 108 2.94 3.40 -21.91
N ASN A 109 4.14 3.99 -21.97
CA ASN A 109 4.51 4.88 -23.07
C ASN A 109 4.48 4.12 -24.40
N THR A 110 3.53 4.49 -25.27
CA THR A 110 3.33 3.95 -26.62
C THR A 110 4.45 4.34 -27.60
N SER A 111 5.29 5.31 -27.26
CA SER A 111 6.47 5.72 -28.03
C SER A 111 7.72 4.96 -27.60
N ARG A 112 7.68 3.62 -27.59
CA ARG A 112 8.91 2.83 -27.59
C ARG A 112 9.52 2.91 -28.98
N LYS A 113 10.62 3.64 -29.12
CA LYS A 113 11.62 3.33 -30.14
C LYS A 113 12.53 2.30 -29.50
N ASP A 114 12.39 1.05 -29.94
CA ASP A 114 13.40 0.00 -29.71
C ASP A 114 14.74 0.40 -30.35
#